data_AF-A0A662CZD3-F1
#
_entry.id   AF-A0A662CZD3-F1
#
_cell.length_a   1.000
_cell.length_b   1.000
_cell.length_c   1.000
_cell.angle_alpha   90.00
_cell.angle_beta   90.00
_cell.angle_gamma   90.00
#
_symmetry.space_group_name_H-M   'P 1'
#
loop_
_entity.id
_entity.type
_entity.pdbx_description
1 polymer ?
#
loop_
_entity_poly.entity_id
_entity_poly.type
_entity_poly.pdbx_seq_one_letter_code
_entity_poly.pdbx_strand_id
1 'polypeptide(L)'
;IEELPGDLIDILHKFKEGKLKFNFEHRGLEKLVREINRSSNRISFSLIIAALIIGSSLVLQQQVGPFIFGYSAIGIVGYLLASFLGLGLVISILSSGKWR
;
A
#
# COMPACT_ATOMS: atom_id res chain seq x y z
N ILE A 1 22.53 -39.45 44.03
CA ILE A 1 22.70 -39.42 42.56
C ILE A 1 21.33 -39.04 42.04
N GLU A 2 21.06 -37.74 42.02
CA GLU A 2 19.74 -37.18 41.70
C GLU A 2 19.41 -37.44 40.24
N GLU A 3 18.23 -38.01 40.02
CA GLU A 3 17.68 -38.29 38.71
C GLU A 3 17.35 -36.96 38.04
N LEU A 4 18.18 -36.58 37.06
CA LEU A 4 17.82 -35.51 36.14
C LEU A 4 16.52 -35.93 35.43
N PRO A 5 15.46 -35.10 35.46
CA PRO A 5 14.20 -35.45 34.83
C PRO A 5 14.42 -35.66 33.34
N GLY A 6 13.84 -36.73 32.77
CA GLY A 6 14.04 -37.13 31.38
C GLY A 6 13.81 -36.01 30.37
N ASP A 7 12.97 -35.04 30.72
CA ASP A 7 12.70 -33.84 29.92
C ASP A 7 13.96 -33.00 29.66
N LEU A 8 14.91 -32.91 30.61
CA LEU A 8 16.17 -32.18 30.41
C LEU A 8 17.07 -32.90 29.41
N ILE A 9 17.08 -34.24 29.46
CA ILE A 9 17.88 -35.08 28.56
C ILE A 9 17.34 -34.95 27.13
N ASP A 10 16.03 -34.92 26.96
CA ASP A 10 15.40 -34.71 25.65
C ASP A 10 15.67 -33.33 25.05
N ILE A 11 15.71 -32.28 25.87
CA ILE A 11 16.09 -30.93 25.43
C ILE A 11 17.56 -30.90 25.00
N LEU A 12 18.46 -31.51 25.78
CA LEU A 12 19.88 -31.64 25.45
C LEU A 12 20.13 -32.47 24.18
N HIS A 13 19.35 -33.53 23.97
CA HIS A 13 19.38 -34.32 22.74
C HIS A 13 18.92 -33.50 21.53
N LYS A 14 17.81 -32.77 21.64
CA LYS A 14 17.34 -31.87 20.56
C LYS A 14 18.31 -30.73 20.28
N PHE A 15 19.03 -30.25 21.30
CA PHE A 15 20.10 -29.25 21.17
C PHE A 15 21.32 -29.85 20.45
N LYS A 16 21.79 -31.02 20.87
CA LYS A 16 22.94 -31.73 20.29
C LYS A 16 22.70 -32.17 18.84
N GLU A 17 21.47 -32.55 18.51
CA GLU A 17 21.07 -32.92 17.14
C GLU A 17 20.77 -31.71 16.24
N GLY A 18 20.87 -30.48 16.75
CA GLY A 18 20.55 -29.26 15.99
C GLY A 18 19.07 -29.17 15.59
N LYS A 19 18.20 -29.99 16.20
CA LYS A 19 16.76 -30.06 15.90
C LYS A 19 15.93 -29.04 16.69
N LEU A 20 16.58 -28.10 17.39
CA LEU A 20 15.91 -26.95 17.98
C LEU A 20 15.36 -26.04 16.87
N LYS A 21 14.13 -26.31 16.45
CA LYS A 21 13.34 -25.40 15.62
C LYS A 21 12.89 -24.22 16.48
N PHE A 22 13.66 -23.13 16.46
CA PHE A 22 13.14 -21.83 16.87
C PHE A 22 12.10 -21.39 15.82
N ASN A 23 10.81 -21.53 16.13
CA ASN A 23 9.75 -20.88 15.37
C ASN A 23 9.82 -19.38 15.67
N PHE A 24 10.68 -18.65 14.96
CA PHE A 24 10.66 -17.20 14.94
C PHE A 24 9.39 -16.74 14.21
N GLU A 25 8.28 -16.61 14.93
CA GLU A 25 7.17 -15.79 14.45
C GLU A 25 7.64 -14.33 14.43
N HIS A 26 8.14 -13.87 13.29
CA HIS A 26 8.56 -12.48 13.09
C HIS A 26 7.31 -11.56 13.00
N ARG A 27 6.63 -11.35 14.14
CA ARG A 27 5.38 -10.59 14.23
C ARG A 27 5.48 -9.12 13.78
N GLY A 28 6.70 -8.59 13.66
CA GLY A 28 6.95 -7.23 13.17
C GLY A 28 7.04 -7.11 11.65
N LEU A 29 7.56 -8.12 10.96
CA LEU A 29 7.89 -8.00 9.54
C LEU A 29 6.63 -7.97 8.67
N GLU A 30 5.62 -8.77 9.00
CA GLU A 30 4.34 -8.71 8.30
C GLU A 30 3.65 -7.35 8.45
N LYS A 31 3.77 -6.70 9.62
CA LYS A 31 3.22 -5.35 9.82
C LYS A 31 3.97 -4.35 8.94
N LEU A 32 5.30 -4.42 8.89
CA LEU A 32 6.11 -3.58 8.02
C LEU A 32 5.72 -3.77 6.54
N VAL A 33 5.64 -5.01 6.06
CA VAL A 33 5.24 -5.32 4.68
C VAL A 33 3.84 -4.76 4.37
N ARG A 34 2.88 -4.88 5.31
CA ARG A 34 1.54 -4.29 5.14
C ARG A 34 1.58 -2.77 5.03
N GLU A 35 2.34 -2.08 5.88
CA GLU A 35 2.45 -0.62 5.83
C GLU A 35 3.19 -0.12 4.57
N ILE A 36 4.21 -0.84 4.13
CA ILE A 36 4.90 -0.56 2.86
C ILE A 36 3.92 -0.69 1.70
N ASN A 37 3.22 -1.82 1.59
CA ASN A 37 2.22 -2.03 0.52
C ASN A 37 1.13 -0.95 0.53
N ARG A 38 0.65 -0.56 1.72
CA ARG A 38 -0.34 0.52 1.87
C ARG A 38 0.20 1.86 1.36
N SER A 39 1.44 2.17 1.69
CA SER A 39 2.11 3.41 1.28
C SER A 39 2.38 3.41 -0.23
N SER A 40 2.89 2.30 -0.77
CA SER A 40 3.11 2.12 -2.20
C SER A 40 1.83 2.29 -3.00
N ASN A 41 0.71 1.69 -2.56
CA ASN A 41 -0.58 1.88 -3.23
C ASN A 41 -1.04 3.34 -3.23
N ARG A 42 -0.88 4.06 -2.11
CA ARG A 42 -1.22 5.50 -2.06
C ARG A 42 -0.37 6.32 -3.03
N ILE A 43 0.93 6.01 -3.14
CA ILE A 43 1.85 6.68 -4.08
C ILE A 43 1.48 6.36 -5.53
N SER A 44 1.22 5.10 -5.86
CA SER A 44 0.80 4.72 -7.22
C SER A 44 -0.47 5.44 -7.63
N PHE A 45 -1.48 5.50 -6.75
CA PHE A 45 -2.72 6.23 -7.03
C PHE A 45 -2.49 7.74 -7.17
N SER A 46 -1.71 8.36 -6.29
CA SER A 46 -1.44 9.80 -6.38
C SER A 46 -0.71 10.17 -7.67
N LEU A 47 0.21 9.31 -8.14
CA LEU A 47 0.90 9.50 -9.42
C LEU A 47 -0.05 9.37 -10.62
N ILE A 48 -0.96 8.38 -10.62
CA ILE A 48 -1.96 8.25 -11.68
C ILE A 48 -2.85 9.50 -11.73
N ILE A 49 -3.31 9.99 -10.58
CA ILE A 49 -4.12 11.21 -10.48
C ILE A 49 -3.33 12.42 -10.99
N ALA A 50 -2.07 12.58 -10.58
CA ALA A 50 -1.22 13.68 -11.05
C ALA A 50 -1.04 13.65 -12.57
N ALA A 51 -0.78 12.47 -13.14
CA ALA A 51 -0.66 12.30 -14.58
C ALA A 51 -1.96 12.63 -15.32
N LEU A 52 -3.11 12.25 -14.76
CA LEU A 52 -4.43 12.61 -15.32
C LEU A 52 -4.67 14.12 -15.30
N ILE A 53 -4.34 14.81 -14.20
CA ILE A 53 -4.49 16.27 -14.09
C ILE A 53 -3.61 16.96 -15.13
N ILE A 54 -2.33 16.59 -15.21
CA ILE A 54 -1.36 17.18 -16.14
C ILE A 54 -1.78 16.90 -17.59
N GLY A 55 -2.10 15.66 -17.92
CA GLY A 55 -2.52 15.27 -19.28
C GLY A 55 -3.81 15.97 -19.70
N SER A 56 -4.79 16.06 -18.80
CA SER A 56 -6.06 16.77 -19.06
C SER A 56 -5.84 18.27 -19.25
N SER A 57 -4.92 18.87 -18.48
CA SER A 57 -4.54 20.28 -18.62
C SER A 57 -3.89 20.57 -19.97
N LEU A 58 -3.03 19.68 -20.46
CA LEU A 58 -2.42 19.80 -21.78
C LEU A 58 -3.48 19.70 -22.89
N VAL A 59 -4.42 18.76 -22.76
CA VAL A 59 -5.52 18.58 -23.75
C VAL A 59 -6.44 19.80 -23.78
N LEU A 60 -6.75 20.39 -22.61
CA LEU A 60 -7.52 21.64 -22.53
C LEU A 60 -6.86 22.78 -23.33
N GLN A 61 -5.53 22.87 -23.28
CA GLN A 61 -4.78 23.95 -23.92
C GLN A 61 -4.64 23.75 -25.44
N GLN A 62 -4.52 22.51 -25.90
CA GLN A 62 -4.16 22.21 -27.30
C GLN A 62 -5.32 22.38 -28.29
N GLN A 63 -6.52 22.80 -27.87
CA GLN A 63 -7.69 22.93 -28.74
C GLN A 63 -7.95 21.68 -29.61
N VAL A 64 -7.68 20.49 -29.06
CA VAL A 64 -7.86 19.21 -29.76
C VAL A 64 -9.13 18.53 -29.27
N GLY A 65 -10.00 18.13 -30.20
CA GLY A 65 -11.23 17.38 -29.91
C GLY A 65 -12.51 18.22 -29.95
N PRO A 66 -13.67 17.63 -29.62
CA PRO A 66 -14.93 18.36 -29.57
C PRO A 66 -14.89 19.42 -28.46
N PHE A 67 -15.36 20.63 -28.77
CA PHE A 67 -15.36 21.75 -27.84
C PHE A 67 -16.70 21.86 -27.12
N ILE A 68 -16.65 22.13 -25.82
CA ILE A 68 -17.81 22.48 -24.99
C ILE A 68 -17.49 23.82 -24.34
N PHE A 69 -18.32 24.84 -24.56
CA PHE A 69 -18.11 26.21 -24.06
C PHE A 69 -16.73 26.82 -24.40
N GLY A 70 -16.13 26.44 -25.53
CA GLY A 70 -14.80 26.93 -25.97
C GLY A 70 -13.60 26.19 -25.39
N TYR A 71 -13.81 25.12 -24.62
CA TYR A 71 -12.75 24.27 -24.05
C TYR A 71 -12.86 22.82 -24.56
N SER A 72 -11.74 22.09 -24.61
CA SER A 72 -11.77 20.68 -25.03
C SER A 72 -12.59 19.82 -24.05
N ALA A 73 -13.64 19.17 -24.56
CA ALA A 73 -14.52 18.29 -23.78
C ALA A 73 -13.73 17.16 -23.08
N ILE A 74 -12.75 16.61 -23.78
CA ILE A 74 -11.91 15.50 -23.30
C ILE A 74 -11.12 15.94 -22.07
N GLY A 75 -10.55 17.14 -22.11
CA GLY A 75 -9.81 17.69 -20.98
C GLY A 75 -10.70 17.97 -19.76
N ILE A 76 -11.93 18.44 -19.98
CA ILE A 76 -12.91 18.65 -18.88
C ILE A 76 -13.26 17.32 -18.21
N VAL A 77 -13.59 16.29 -19.01
CA VAL A 77 -13.92 14.95 -18.48
C VAL A 77 -12.75 14.37 -17.70
N GLY A 78 -11.54 14.49 -18.23
CA GLY A 78 -10.32 14.04 -17.56
C GLY A 78 -10.08 14.74 -16.22
N TYR A 79 -10.32 16.06 -16.15
CA TYR A 79 -10.23 16.82 -14.90
C TYR A 79 -11.28 16.38 -13.87
N LEU A 80 -12.55 16.22 -14.28
CA LEU A 80 -13.61 15.77 -13.38
C LEU A 80 -13.33 14.38 -12.82
N LEU A 81 -12.86 13.46 -13.69
CA LEU A 81 -12.46 12.12 -13.28
C LEU A 81 -11.30 12.19 -12.27
N ALA A 82 -10.25 12.96 -12.56
CA ALA A 82 -9.11 13.11 -11.69
C ALA A 82 -9.49 13.74 -10.33
N SER A 83 -10.38 14.73 -10.32
CA SER A 83 -10.92 15.32 -9.09
C SER A 83 -11.69 14.31 -8.26
N PHE A 84 -12.56 13.49 -8.88
CA PHE A 84 -13.30 12.46 -8.16
C PHE A 84 -12.39 11.40 -7.56
N LEU A 85 -11.42 10.90 -8.35
CA LEU A 85 -10.42 9.93 -7.88
C LEU A 85 -9.53 10.52 -6.77
N GLY A 86 -9.12 11.78 -6.91
CA GLY A 86 -8.35 12.52 -5.91
C GLY A 86 -9.09 12.66 -4.59
N LEU A 87 -10.36 13.06 -4.63
CA LEU A 87 -11.21 13.13 -3.44
C LEU A 87 -11.36 11.75 -2.78
N GLY A 88 -11.60 10.70 -3.58
CA GLY A 88 -11.65 9.32 -3.08
C GLY A 88 -10.35 8.89 -2.38
N LEU A 89 -9.19 9.23 -2.94
CA LEU A 89 -7.89 8.94 -2.34
C LEU A 89 -7.68 9.70 -1.02
N VAL A 90 -8.03 10.99 -0.97
CA VAL A 90 -7.95 11.80 0.26
C VAL A 90 -8.83 11.23 1.37
N ILE A 91 -10.09 10.90 1.05
CA ILE A 91 -11.02 10.28 2.00
C ILE A 91 -10.46 8.94 2.49
N SER A 92 -9.93 8.12 1.58
CA SER A 92 -9.30 6.85 1.93
C SER A 92 -8.13 7.03 2.90
N ILE A 93 -7.23 8.00 2.66
CA ILE A 93 -6.08 8.30 3.52
C ILE A 93 -6.54 8.77 4.91
N LEU A 94 -7.50 9.69 4.97
CA LEU A 94 -8.03 10.21 6.23
C LEU A 94 -8.77 9.13 7.02
N SER A 95 -9.58 8.31 6.35
CA SER A 95 -10.31 7.19 6.97
C SER A 95 -9.38 6.06 7.40
N SER A 96 -8.18 5.93 6.82
CA SER A 96 -7.23 4.89 7.22
C SER A 96 -6.37 5.26 8.43
N GLY A 97 -6.41 6.52 8.89
CA GLY A 97 -5.77 6.98 10.12
C GLY A 97 -6.70 7.06 11.33
N LYS A 98 -8.02 6.90 11.15
CA LYS A 98 -9.01 6.93 12.22
C LYS A 98 -9.79 5.62 12.15
N TRP A 99 -9.96 4.94 13.29
CA TRP A 99 -10.44 3.55 13.46
C TRP A 99 -9.35 2.48 13.40
N ARG A 100 -8.37 2.58 14.30
CA ARG A 100 -7.93 1.50 15.20
C ARG A 100 -6.97 2.04 16.25
#